data_AF-A0A6J5FTH7-F1
#
_entry.id   AF-A0A6J5FTH7-F1
#
_cell.length_a   1.000
_cell.length_b   1.000
_cell.length_c   1.000
_cell.angle_alpha   90.00
_cell.angle_beta   90.00
_cell.angle_gamma   90.00
#
_symmetry.space_group_name_H-M   'P 1'
#
loop_
_entity.id
_entity.type
_entity.pdbx_description
1 polymer ?
#
loop_
_entity_poly.entity_id
_entity_poly.type
_entity_poly.pdbx_seq_one_letter_code
_entity_poly.pdbx_strand_id
1 'polypeptide(L)' 'MALNEFEGTVMLVSHDRALLRAVCDEFWLVTKGGVEPFDGDLDDYQQFLRDEARRMREQAAAEQKVIA' A
#
# COMPACT_ATOMS: atom_id res chain seq x y z
N MET A 1 26.04 1.31 -0.79
CA MET A 1 25.20 0.09 -0.74
C MET A 1 25.00 -0.34 -2.17
N ALA A 2 25.25 -1.59 -2.55
CA ALA A 2 25.36 -2.01 -3.96
C ALA A 2 24.10 -1.78 -4.83
N LEU A 3 22.91 -1.71 -4.22
CA LEU A 3 21.65 -1.42 -4.93
C LEU A 3 21.42 0.06 -5.20
N ASN A 4 21.94 0.97 -4.35
CA ASN A 4 21.74 2.41 -4.53
C ASN A 4 22.66 3.00 -5.62
N GLU A 5 23.64 2.23 -6.09
CA GLU A 5 24.61 2.62 -7.12
C GLU A 5 24.27 2.02 -8.50
N PHE A 6 23.12 1.37 -8.63
CA PHE A 6 22.69 0.75 -9.89
C PHE A 6 22.04 1.80 -10.81
N GLU A 7 22.57 1.97 -12.03
CA GLU A 7 22.10 2.98 -12.98
C GLU A 7 20.76 2.64 -13.67
N GLY A 8 20.12 1.51 -13.31
CA GLY A 8 18.84 1.09 -13.89
C GLY A 8 17.67 1.17 -12.91
N THR A 9 16.46 0.98 -13.42
CA THR A 9 15.26 0.90 -12.58
C THR A 9 15.15 -0.49 -11.94
N VAL A 10 14.89 -0.52 -10.63
CA VAL A 10 14.66 -1.76 -9.88
C VAL A 10 13.23 -1.74 -9.33
N MET A 11 12.46 -2.79 -9.63
CA MET A 11 11.16 -3.03 -9.00
C MET A 11 11.36 -4.01 -7.84
N LEU A 12 11.13 -3.53 -6.61
CA LEU A 12 11.32 -4.31 -5.39
C LEU A 12 9.97 -4.68 -4.78
N VAL A 13 9.79 -5.96 -4.44
CA VAL A 13 8.67 -6.46 -3.64
C VAL A 13 9.23 -7.05 -2.36
N SER A 14 8.83 -6.51 -1.21
CA SER A 14 9.30 -6.96 0.08
C SER A 14 8.23 -6.78 1.15
N HIS A 15 8.33 -7.58 2.21
CA HIS A 15 7.58 -7.38 3.45
C HIS A 15 8.39 -6.63 4.52
N ASP A 16 9.69 -6.39 4.29
CA ASP A 16 10.55 -5.64 5.19
C ASP A 16 10.45 -4.13 4.93
N ARG A 17 9.89 -3.42 5.91
CA ARG A 17 9.66 -1.98 5.84
C ARG A 17 10.97 -1.16 5.93
N ALA A 18 11.97 -1.64 6.66
CA ALA A 18 13.24 -0.93 6.80
C ALA A 18 13.99 -0.94 5.47
N LEU A 19 13.97 -2.07 4.76
CA LEU A 19 14.54 -2.19 3.42
C LEU A 19 13.81 -1.27 2.42
N LEU A 20 12.47 -1.34 2.38
CA LEU A 20 11.67 -0.52 1.48
C LEU A 20 11.90 0.99 1.72
N ARG A 21 11.98 1.44 2.98
CA ARG A 21 12.31 2.84 3.31
C ARG A 21 13.73 3.25 2.91
N ALA A 22 14.67 2.33 2.88
CA ALA A 22 16.07 2.63 2.62
C ALA A 22 16.44 2.64 1.13
N VAL A 23 15.64 1.98 0.28
CA VAL A 23 15.99 1.68 -1.12
C VAL A 23 14.96 2.20 -2.11
N CYS A 24 13.67 2.29 -1.75
CA CYS A 24 12.63 2.71 -2.69
C CYS A 24 12.41 4.22 -2.66
N ASP A 25 12.43 4.85 -3.83
CA ASP A 25 12.11 6.28 -4.00
C ASP A 25 10.60 6.52 -4.18
N GLU A 26 9.90 5.56 -4.78
CA GLU A 26 8.48 5.65 -5.11
C GLU A 26 7.73 4.36 -4.71
N PHE A 27 6.45 4.50 -4.37
CA PHE A 27 5.58 3.38 -4.01
C PHE A 27 4.43 3.25 -5.01
N TRP A 28 4.05 2.00 -5.27
CA TRP A 28 2.93 1.66 -6.15
C TRP A 28 1.95 0.79 -5.38
N LEU A 29 0.68 1.18 -5.38
CA LEU A 29 -0.39 0.48 -4.68
C LEU A 29 -1.09 -0.48 -5.64
N VAL A 30 -1.13 -1.76 -5.28
CA VAL A 30 -1.93 -2.78 -5.98
C VAL A 30 -3.25 -2.95 -5.24
N THR A 31 -4.34 -2.43 -5.80
CA THR A 31 -5.68 -2.53 -5.20
C THR A 31 -6.76 -2.57 -6.26
N LYS A 32 -7.95 -3.10 -5.92
CA LYS A 32 -9.15 -3.12 -6.78
C LYS A 32 -8.91 -3.67 -8.21
N GLY A 33 -7.96 -4.60 -8.36
CA GLY A 33 -7.61 -5.20 -9.65
C GLY A 33 -6.74 -4.31 -10.56
N GLY A 34 -6.20 -3.20 -10.06
CA GLY A 34 -5.28 -2.32 -10.77
C GLY A 34 -4.03 -1.98 -9.96
N VAL A 35 -3.17 -1.17 -10.57
CA VAL A 35 -1.98 -0.60 -9.91
C VAL A 35 -1.96 0.90 -10.14
N GLU A 36 -1.76 1.67 -9.08
CA GLU A 36 -1.68 3.12 -9.12
C GLU A 36 -0.47 3.64 -8.33
N PRO A 37 0.13 4.78 -8.73
CA PRO A 37 1.15 5.43 -7.91
C PRO A 37 0.60 5.79 -6.54
N PHE A 38 1.41 5.57 -5.50
CA PHE A 38 1.04 5.89 -4.12
C PHE A 38 1.84 7.12 -3.66
N ASP A 39 1.14 8.24 -3.53
CA ASP A 39 1.70 9.51 -3.05
C ASP A 39 1.69 9.52 -1.50
N GLY A 40 2.60 8.76 -0.92
CA GLY A 40 2.74 8.60 0.52
C GLY A 40 3.88 7.66 0.89
N ASP A 41 4.23 7.63 2.17
CA ASP A 41 5.27 6.74 2.68
C ASP A 41 4.69 5.42 3.24
N LEU A 42 5.54 4.59 3.84
CA LEU A 42 5.07 3.34 4.44
C LEU A 42 4.16 3.51 5.66
N ASP A 43 4.18 4.65 6.36
CA ASP A 43 3.27 4.93 7.47
C ASP A 43 1.90 5.40 6.94
N ASP A 44 1.90 6.21 5.87
CA ASP A 44 0.69 6.54 5.12
C ASP A 44 0.02 5.28 4.57
N TYR A 45 0.81 4.34 4.04
CA TYR A 45 0.30 3.05 3.58
C TYR A 45 -0.37 2.25 4.72
N GLN A 46 0.20 2.26 5.93
CA GLN A 46 -0.44 1.63 7.08
C GLN A 46 -1.74 2.31 7.47
N GLN A 47 -1.78 3.64 7.41
CA GLN A 47 -3.00 4.40 7.69
C GLN A 47 -4.08 4.08 6.65
N PHE A 48 -3.72 4.04 5.37
CA PHE A 48 -4.59 3.64 4.27
C PHE A 48 -5.22 2.27 4.52
N LEU A 49 -4.43 1.25 4.87
CA LEU A 49 -4.93 -0.10 5.15
C LEU A 49 -5.91 -0.12 6.33
N ARG A 50 -5.65 0.68 7.39
CA ARG A 50 -6.56 0.79 8.54
C ARG A 50 -7.90 1.41 8.15
N ASP A 51 -7.85 2.47 7.35
CA ASP A 51 -9.04 3.17 6.89
C ASP A 51 -9.85 2.32 5.92
N GLU A 52 -9.19 1.58 5.03
CA GLU A 52 -9.83 0.63 4.12
C GLU A 52 -10.55 -0.49 4.89
N ALA A 53 -9.87 -1.11 5.85
CA ALA A 53 -10.46 -2.15 6.70
C ALA A 53 -11.63 -1.63 7.54
N ARG A 54 -11.61 -0.34 7.93
CA ARG A 54 -12.76 0.31 8.58
C ARG A 54 -13.93 0.47 7.61
N ARG A 55 -13.68 1.01 6.41
CA ARG A 55 -14.72 1.21 5.37
C ARG A 55 -15.40 -0.10 4.99
N MET A 56 -14.63 -1.18 4.80
CA MET A 56 -15.19 -2.50 4.48
C MET A 56 -16.14 -3.02 5.56
N ARG A 57 -15.79 -2.82 6.84
CA ARG A 57 -16.66 -3.20 7.97
C ARG A 57 -17.94 -2.37 8.03
N GLU A 58 -17.82 -1.06 7.81
CA GLU A 58 -18.97 -0.15 7.78
C GLU A 58 -19.92 -0.49 6.62
N GLN A 59 -19.38 -0.82 5.44
CA GLN A 59 -20.17 -1.26 4.27
C GLN A 59 -20.89 -2.59 4.54
N ALA A 60 -20.19 -3.60 5.06
CA ALA A 60 -20.80 -4.88 5.39
C ALA A 60 -21.93 -4.74 6.44
N ALA A 61 -21.74 -3.89 7.44
CA ALA A 61 -22.77 -3.60 8.44
C ALA A 61 -23.97 -2.83 7.86
N ALA A 62 -23.74 -1.93 6.91
CA ALA A 62 -24.81 -1.20 6.24
C ALA A 62 -25.64 -2.11 5.32
N GLU A 63 -25.01 -2.99 4.54
CA GLU A 63 -25.70 -3.97 3.69
C GLU A 63 -26.57 -4.92 4.52
N GLN A 64 -26.08 -5.36 5.68
CA GLN A 64 -26.82 -6.24 6.59
C GLN A 64 -28.12 -5.60 7.14
N LYS A 65 -28.14 -4.27 7.31
CA LYS A 65 -29.33 -3.51 7.73
C LYS A 65 -30.34 -3.28 6.62
N VAL A 66 -29.95 -3.37 5.35
CA VAL A 66 -30.87 -3.18 4.20
C VAL A 66 -31.68 -4.45 3.92
N ILE A 67 -31.14 -5.61 4.28
CA ILE A 67 -31.75 -6.93 4.01
C ILE A 67 -32.63 -7.41 5.19
N ALA A 68 -32.48 -6.82 6.37
CA ALA A 68 -33.28 -7.10 7.57
C ALA A 68 -34.50 -6.18 7.69
#